data_AF-A0A7C9CUX2-F1
#
_entry.id   AF-A0A7C9CUX2-F1
#
_cell.length_a   1.000
_cell.length_b   1.000
_cell.length_c   1.000
_cell.angle_alpha   90.00
_cell.angle_beta   90.00
_cell.angle_gamma   90.00
#
_symmetry.space_group_name_H-M   'P 1'
#
loop_
_entity.id
_entity.type
_entity.pdbx_description
1 polymer ?
#
loop_
_entity_poly.entity_id
_entity_poly.type
_entity_poly.pdbx_seq_one_letter_code
_entity_poly.pdbx_strand_id
1 'polypeptide(L)'
;FYLLRDEPDVHFTFGSIQRGGVSNATQGMHSSKYCLNIAGDTPSSNRLFDAIASHCVPVIISDQIELPFEDIIDYSEFCIFVRNSDAVKEKFLINLVRGIGKEEWTRMWRKIQEVVDRKS
;
A
#
# COMPACT_ATOMS: atom_id res chain seq x y z
N PHE A 1 0.93 4.49 16.44
CA PHE A 1 0.37 3.86 15.22
C PHE A 1 -1.15 3.62 15.25
N TYR A 2 -1.90 3.99 16.31
CA TYR A 2 -3.37 3.90 16.34
C TYR A 2 -4.09 5.10 15.71
N LEU A 3 -3.36 5.99 15.02
CA LEU A 3 -3.86 7.25 14.45
C LEU A 3 -4.95 7.10 13.38
N LEU A 4 -5.14 5.90 12.83
CA LEU A 4 -6.12 5.62 11.78
C LEU A 4 -7.26 4.71 12.25
N ARG A 5 -7.25 4.29 13.52
CA ARG A 5 -8.17 3.26 14.04
C ARG A 5 -9.63 3.73 14.09
N ASP A 6 -9.86 5.02 14.31
CA ASP A 6 -11.19 5.58 14.56
C ASP A 6 -11.75 6.34 13.33
N GLU A 7 -11.11 6.21 12.16
CA GLU A 7 -11.58 6.87 10.93
C GLU A 7 -12.63 6.02 10.20
N PRO A 8 -13.75 6.62 9.76
CA PRO A 8 -14.72 5.92 8.94
C PRO A 8 -14.05 5.45 7.64
N ASP A 9 -14.36 4.22 7.23
CA ASP A 9 -13.84 3.50 6.05
C ASP A 9 -12.37 3.03 6.14
N VAL A 10 -11.74 3.09 7.32
CA VAL A 10 -10.41 2.50 7.53
C VAL A 10 -10.52 1.09 8.11
N HIS A 11 -10.15 0.10 7.30
CA HIS A 11 -10.01 -1.28 7.77
C HIS A 11 -8.57 -1.53 8.25
N PHE A 12 -8.38 -1.65 9.56
CA PHE A 12 -7.08 -1.94 10.17
C PHE A 12 -6.96 -3.43 10.49
N THR A 13 -6.15 -4.17 9.74
CA THR A 13 -5.85 -5.60 10.02
C THR A 13 -4.40 -5.76 10.49
N PHE A 14 -4.22 -6.38 11.65
CA PHE A 14 -2.89 -6.86 12.08
C PHE A 14 -2.67 -8.25 11.48
N GLY A 15 -1.57 -8.44 10.74
CA GLY A 15 -1.15 -9.77 10.30
C GLY A 15 -0.80 -10.62 11.52
N SER A 16 -1.69 -11.51 11.95
CA SER A 16 -1.40 -12.49 13.00
C SER A 16 -0.74 -13.73 12.38
N ILE A 17 0.36 -14.20 12.97
CA ILE A 17 1.05 -15.46 12.62
C ILE A 17 0.20 -16.71 13.00
N GLN A 18 -1.03 -16.51 13.46
CA GLN A 18 -1.95 -17.61 13.77
C GLN A 18 -2.70 -18.05 12.51
N ARG A 19 -2.75 -19.37 12.31
CA ARG A 19 -3.34 -20.08 11.14
C ARG A 19 -4.68 -19.45 10.75
N GLY A 20 -4.68 -18.64 9.68
CA GLY A 20 -5.85 -17.93 9.14
C GLY A 20 -5.68 -16.41 8.97
N GLY A 21 -4.66 -15.80 9.58
CA GLY A 21 -4.40 -14.34 9.46
C GLY A 21 -4.08 -13.87 8.04
N VAL A 22 -3.41 -14.73 7.24
CA VAL A 22 -3.05 -14.43 5.85
C VAL A 22 -4.29 -14.33 4.95
N SER A 23 -5.25 -15.26 5.04
CA SER A 23 -6.42 -15.25 4.13
C SER A 23 -7.37 -14.09 4.44
N ASN A 24 -7.52 -13.71 5.70
CA ASN A 24 -8.32 -12.55 6.10
C ASN A 24 -7.66 -11.23 5.72
N ALA A 25 -6.32 -11.14 5.76
CA ALA A 25 -5.59 -9.99 5.24
C ALA A 25 -5.75 -9.87 3.72
N THR A 26 -5.62 -10.96 2.96
CA THR A 26 -5.84 -10.99 1.50
C THR A 26 -7.25 -10.54 1.12
N GLN A 27 -8.27 -11.00 1.84
CA GLN A 27 -9.66 -10.62 1.56
C GLN A 27 -9.96 -9.15 1.90
N GLY A 28 -9.35 -8.61 2.96
CA GLY A 28 -9.42 -7.18 3.29
C GLY A 28 -8.63 -6.28 2.33
N MET A 29 -7.54 -6.78 1.74
CA MET A 29 -6.79 -6.06 0.71
C MET A 29 -7.58 -5.94 -0.59
N HIS A 30 -8.29 -7.00 -1.00
CA HIS A 30 -9.14 -6.97 -2.22
C HIS A 30 -10.28 -5.95 -2.17
N SER A 31 -10.77 -5.57 -0.98
CA SER A 31 -11.81 -4.54 -0.83
C SER A 31 -11.27 -3.13 -0.55
N SER A 32 -9.95 -2.97 -0.38
CA SER A 32 -9.31 -1.72 0.01
C SER A 32 -8.71 -0.99 -1.20
N LYS A 33 -8.91 0.34 -1.28
CA LYS A 33 -8.32 1.16 -2.35
C LYS A 33 -6.83 1.42 -2.19
N TYR A 34 -6.35 1.43 -0.93
CA TYR A 34 -4.99 1.77 -0.55
C TYR A 34 -4.46 0.79 0.50
N CYS A 35 -3.18 0.40 0.39
CA CYS A 35 -2.53 -0.52 1.32
C CYS A 35 -1.29 0.15 1.92
N LEU A 36 -1.30 0.35 3.24
CA LEU A 36 -0.23 1.04 3.95
C LEU A 36 0.96 0.10 4.18
N ASN A 37 2.15 0.51 3.75
CA ASN A 37 3.41 -0.22 3.89
C ASN A 37 4.43 0.67 4.60
N ILE A 38 4.82 0.32 5.82
CA ILE A 38 5.87 1.03 6.56
C ILE A 38 7.19 0.31 6.30
N ALA A 39 8.16 1.00 5.69
CA ALA A 39 9.50 0.45 5.51
C ALA A 39 10.19 0.34 6.87
N GLY A 40 10.62 -0.87 7.21
CA GLY A 40 11.09 -1.27 8.54
C GLY A 40 11.01 -2.79 8.69
N ASP A 41 10.05 -3.40 7.99
CA ASP A 41 10.11 -4.78 7.56
C ASP A 41 10.68 -4.81 6.16
N THR A 42 11.69 -5.66 5.93
CA THR A 42 12.46 -5.80 4.70
C THR A 42 11.62 -5.50 3.44
N PRO A 43 12.04 -4.60 2.53
CA PRO A 43 11.26 -4.21 1.32
C PRO A 43 10.91 -5.38 0.39
N SER A 44 11.59 -6.52 0.56
CA SER A 44 11.31 -7.82 -0.07
C SER A 44 10.18 -8.62 0.58
N SER A 45 9.59 -8.13 1.67
CA SER A 45 8.56 -8.87 2.40
C SER A 45 7.26 -8.92 1.59
N ASN A 46 6.63 -10.09 1.59
CA ASN A 46 5.44 -10.44 0.81
C ASN A 46 4.37 -9.34 0.72
N ARG A 47 4.25 -8.45 1.72
CA ARG A 47 3.25 -7.38 1.78
C ARG A 47 3.19 -6.43 0.59
N LEU A 48 4.32 -5.98 0.02
CA LEU A 48 4.28 -5.11 -1.15
C LEU A 48 3.75 -5.88 -2.37
N PHE A 49 4.24 -7.10 -2.56
CA PHE A 49 3.78 -7.98 -3.63
C PHE A 49 2.32 -8.41 -3.43
N ASP A 50 1.90 -8.67 -2.21
CA ASP A 50 0.53 -9.03 -1.84
C ASP A 50 -0.41 -7.85 -2.13
N ALA A 51 -0.01 -6.61 -1.81
CA ALA A 51 -0.78 -5.42 -2.14
C ALA A 51 -0.94 -5.26 -3.66
N ILE A 52 0.15 -5.42 -4.41
CA ILE A 52 0.15 -5.37 -5.90
C ILE A 52 -0.74 -6.47 -6.48
N ALA A 53 -0.58 -7.71 -6.01
CA ALA A 53 -1.38 -8.87 -6.45
C ALA A 53 -2.87 -8.73 -6.08
N SER A 54 -3.17 -8.01 -5.00
CA SER A 54 -4.54 -7.70 -4.57
C SER A 54 -5.14 -6.48 -5.30
N HIS A 55 -4.40 -5.86 -6.24
CA HIS A 55 -4.75 -4.61 -6.93
C HIS A 55 -4.98 -3.40 -6.01
N CYS A 56 -4.29 -3.38 -4.88
CA CYS A 56 -4.38 -2.33 -3.88
C CYS A 56 -3.23 -1.31 -4.05
N VAL A 57 -3.55 -0.02 -4.19
CA VAL A 57 -2.52 1.03 -4.41
C VAL A 57 -1.61 1.16 -3.18
N PRO A 58 -0.29 0.89 -3.28
CA PRO A 58 0.58 0.94 -2.12
C PRO A 58 0.85 2.38 -1.65
N VAL A 59 0.72 2.63 -0.34
CA VAL A 59 1.22 3.84 0.31
C VAL A 59 2.46 3.45 1.10
N ILE A 60 3.63 3.80 0.59
CA ILE A 60 4.94 3.43 1.13
C ILE A 60 5.44 4.57 2.02
N ILE A 61 5.56 4.29 3.32
CA ILE A 61 6.18 5.21 4.27
C ILE A 61 7.65 4.84 4.41
N SER A 62 8.54 5.66 3.86
CA SER A 62 9.99 5.53 4.03
C SER A 62 10.72 6.83 3.68
N ASP A 63 11.85 7.08 4.34
CA ASP A 63 12.80 8.12 3.92
C ASP A 63 13.85 7.56 2.93
N GLN A 64 14.10 6.25 2.98
CA GLN A 64 15.00 5.52 2.09
C GLN A 64 14.45 4.11 1.87
N ILE A 65 14.17 3.73 0.63
CA ILE A 65 13.69 2.39 0.30
C ILE A 65 14.34 1.94 -1.00
N GLU A 66 14.86 0.71 -0.99
CA GLU A 66 15.28 0.01 -2.20
C GLU A 66 14.13 -0.91 -2.61
N LEU A 67 13.71 -0.83 -3.87
CA LEU A 67 12.58 -1.60 -4.38
C LEU A 67 13.07 -2.71 -5.32
N PRO A 68 12.44 -3.89 -5.28
CA PRO A 68 12.85 -4.98 -6.14
C PRO A 68 12.58 -4.64 -7.62
N PHE A 69 13.54 -4.91 -8.50
CA PHE A 69 13.41 -4.64 -9.94
C PHE A 69 13.12 -3.15 -10.27
N GLU A 70 13.64 -2.21 -9.48
CA GLU A 70 13.47 -0.76 -9.72
C GLU A 70 14.05 -0.27 -11.05
N ASP A 71 14.93 -1.06 -11.68
CA ASP A 71 15.46 -0.85 -13.02
C ASP A 71 14.45 -1.20 -14.13
N ILE A 72 13.43 -1.99 -13.81
CA ILE A 72 12.41 -2.51 -14.75
C ILE A 72 11.02 -1.94 -14.44
N ILE A 73 10.72 -1.72 -13.15
CA ILE A 73 9.40 -1.31 -12.66
C ILE A 73 9.51 0.08 -12.04
N ASP A 74 8.87 1.05 -12.67
CA ASP A 74 8.71 2.38 -12.08
C ASP A 74 7.55 2.38 -11.08
N TYR A 75 7.88 2.14 -9.80
CA TYR A 75 6.91 2.15 -8.71
C TYR A 75 6.26 3.53 -8.50
N SER A 76 6.86 4.63 -8.98
CA SER A 76 6.25 5.96 -8.85
C SER A 76 4.98 6.11 -9.69
N GLU A 77 4.78 5.25 -10.69
CA GLU A 77 3.57 5.26 -11.51
C GLU A 77 2.34 4.73 -10.78
N PHE A 78 2.53 3.96 -9.69
CA PHE A 78 1.42 3.28 -9.00
C PHE A 78 1.54 3.19 -7.46
N CYS A 79 2.61 3.69 -6.87
CA CYS A 79 2.80 3.79 -5.42
C CYS A 79 2.83 5.26 -4.98
N ILE A 80 2.34 5.50 -3.76
CA ILE A 80 2.42 6.80 -3.10
C ILE A 80 3.54 6.74 -2.06
N PHE A 81 4.55 7.58 -2.19
CA PHE A 81 5.67 7.65 -1.25
C PHE A 81 5.46 8.75 -0.22
N VAL A 82 5.66 8.42 1.05
CA VAL A 82 5.50 9.32 2.18
C VAL A 82 6.73 9.25 3.06
N ARG A 83 7.32 10.41 3.40
CA ARG A 83 8.43 10.46 4.37
C ARG A 83 7.95 10.11 5.77
N ASN A 84 8.82 9.51 6.59
CA ASN A 84 8.46 9.17 7.97
C ASN A 84 8.01 10.41 8.76
N SER A 85 8.71 11.53 8.58
CA SER A 85 8.39 12.81 9.21
C SER A 85 7.01 13.36 8.83
N ASP A 86 6.51 13.01 7.65
CA ASP A 86 5.20 13.44 7.17
C ASP A 86 4.11 12.46 7.64
N ALA A 87 4.40 11.15 7.66
CA ALA A 87 3.47 10.12 8.11
C ALA A 87 3.05 10.24 9.58
N VAL A 88 3.91 10.79 10.44
CA VAL A 88 3.61 11.00 11.88
C VAL A 88 2.75 12.24 12.14
N LYS A 89 2.56 13.11 11.15
CA LYS A 89 1.73 14.32 11.31
C LYS A 89 0.26 13.91 11.41
N GLU A 90 -0.45 14.55 12.33
CA GLU A 90 -1.87 14.29 12.55
C GLU A 90 -2.66 14.44 11.25
N LYS A 91 -3.50 13.44 10.93
CA LYS A 91 -4.35 13.41 9.72
C LYS A 91 -3.63 13.52 8.38
N PHE A 92 -2.30 13.49 8.33
CA PHE A 92 -1.58 13.65 7.06
C PHE A 92 -1.91 12.55 6.06
N LEU A 93 -1.75 11.28 6.46
CA LEU A 93 -1.99 10.13 5.59
C LEU A 93 -3.44 10.10 5.07
N ILE A 94 -4.41 10.36 5.95
CA ILE A 94 -5.82 10.33 5.57
C ILE A 94 -6.17 11.48 4.62
N ASN A 95 -5.63 12.68 4.85
CA ASN A 95 -5.84 13.82 3.96
C ASN A 95 -5.17 13.59 2.60
N LEU A 96 -3.98 12.97 2.59
CA LEU A 96 -3.28 12.60 1.37
C LEU A 96 -4.12 11.65 0.52
N VAL A 97 -4.54 10.50 1.07
CA VAL A 97 -5.28 9.49 0.27
C VAL A 97 -6.69 9.94 -0.10
N ARG A 98 -7.35 10.77 0.73
CA ARG A 98 -8.66 11.37 0.41
C ARG A 98 -8.54 12.50 -0.62
N GLY A 99 -7.38 13.17 -0.69
CA GLY A 99 -7.09 14.22 -1.66
C GLY A 99 -6.81 13.71 -3.07
N ILE A 100 -6.51 12.42 -3.22
CA ILE A 100 -6.28 11.80 -4.54
C ILE A 100 -7.61 11.60 -5.26
N GLY A 101 -7.75 12.28 -6.40
CA GLY A 101 -8.93 12.19 -7.25
C GLY A 101 -9.10 10.81 -7.87
N LYS A 102 -10.35 10.50 -8.28
CA LYS A 102 -10.72 9.23 -8.91
C LYS A 102 -9.87 8.91 -10.15
N GLU A 103 -9.57 9.92 -10.98
CA GLU A 103 -8.80 9.72 -12.22
C GLU A 103 -7.37 9.27 -11.91
N GLU A 104 -6.71 9.93 -10.96
CA GLU A 104 -5.36 9.60 -10.55
C GLU A 104 -5.29 8.23 -9.88
N TRP A 105 -6.24 7.92 -9.01
CA TRP A 105 -6.35 6.56 -8.45
C TRP A 105 -6.57 5.51 -9.54
N THR A 106 -7.41 5.80 -10.54
CA THR A 106 -7.68 4.88 -11.66
C THR A 106 -6.43 4.65 -12.51
N ARG A 107 -5.61 5.69 -12.71
CA ARG A 107 -4.33 5.61 -13.42
C ARG A 107 -3.38 4.65 -12.71
N MET A 108 -3.18 4.84 -11.40
CA MET A 108 -2.34 3.96 -10.57
C MET A 108 -2.85 2.51 -10.60
N TRP A 109 -4.17 2.32 -10.41
CA TRP A 109 -4.79 0.99 -10.43
C TRP A 109 -4.58 0.24 -11.75
N ARG A 110 -4.76 0.90 -12.90
CA ARG A 110 -4.49 0.29 -14.22
C ARG A 110 -3.03 -0.10 -14.38
N LYS A 111 -2.12 0.74 -13.90
CA LYS A 111 -0.69 0.43 -13.94
C LYS A 111 -0.36 -0.81 -13.12
N ILE A 112 -1.00 -1.01 -11.98
CA ILE A 112 -0.87 -2.25 -11.20
C ILE A 112 -1.29 -3.46 -12.03
N GLN A 113 -2.39 -3.38 -12.79
CA GLN A 113 -2.82 -4.48 -13.67
C GLN A 113 -1.76 -4.80 -14.73
N GLU A 114 -1.20 -3.80 -15.41
CA GLU A 114 -0.12 -4.00 -16.39
C GLU A 114 1.11 -4.70 -15.79
N VAL A 115 1.47 -4.34 -14.56
CA VAL A 115 2.61 -4.94 -13.86
C VAL A 115 2.32 -6.38 -13.43
N VAL A 116 1.10 -6.66 -12.97
CA VAL A 116 0.67 -8.02 -12.58
C VAL A 116 0.57 -8.94 -13.80
N ASP A 117 -0.02 -8.47 -14.90
CA ASP A 117 -0.22 -9.25 -16.12
C ASP A 117 1.10 -9.61 -16.81
N ARG A 118 2.15 -8.79 -16.67
CA ARG A 118 3.50 -9.07 -17.19
C ARG A 118 4.25 -10.17 -16.43
N LYS A 119 3.75 -10.63 -15.28
CA LYS A 119 4.37 -11.66 -14.44
C LYS A 119 3.71 -13.04 -14.56
N SER A 120 2.66 -13.19 -15.38
CA SER A 120 2.06 -14.49 -15.76
C SER A 120 2.57 -14.97 -17.12
#